data_AF-A0A286D8U5-F1
#
_entry.id   AF-A0A286D8U5-F1
#
_cell.length_a   1.000
_cell.length_b   1.000
_cell.length_c   1.000
_cell.angle_alpha   90.00
_cell.angle_beta   90.00
_cell.angle_gamma   90.00
#
_symmetry.space_group_name_H-M   'P 1'
#
loop_
_entity.id
_entity.type
_entity.pdbx_description
1 polymer ?
#
loop_
_entity_poly.entity_id
_entity_poly.type
_entity_poly.pdbx_seq_one_letter_code
_entity_poly.pdbx_strand_id
1 'polypeptide(L)'
;MKSNTTTILVAVGALLVGGVATAAFMKSGNKSPELAASSETSAPLDPDAIGDDSALDNQIPTNTLQYADVIKVNPVTSTEKLYATVIGSEPVRETTSTVTPREVCEDVVVQERLPERDGNVGGTVAGAVIGGLLGNQVGSGSGKKAATVAGAVAGGAIGNKVDKNHVGGRVVTRTERQCRTENATSESSRVTGYNVTYRNPDGSTGTMRMAGKPGTRIALGNTDKVVGYDVTYRFDGQENTIRLDEKPASDRLPVIDGQVVTQTAAMSGPEQG
;
A
#
# COMPACT_ATOMS: atom_id res chain seq x y z
N MET A 1 -38.78 -13.68 -4.34
CA MET A 1 -37.89 -13.61 -3.15
C MET A 1 -37.35 -12.19 -3.05
N LYS A 2 -37.47 -11.57 -1.87
CA LYS A 2 -37.19 -10.14 -1.63
C LYS A 2 -35.67 -9.92 -1.65
N SER A 3 -35.17 -9.08 -2.55
CA SER A 3 -33.74 -8.74 -2.59
C SER A 3 -33.45 -7.67 -1.53
N ASN A 4 -32.85 -8.07 -0.43
CA ASN A 4 -32.32 -7.15 0.57
C ASN A 4 -30.93 -6.68 0.12
N THR A 5 -30.89 -5.49 -0.47
CA THR A 5 -29.64 -4.78 -0.79
C THR A 5 -29.07 -4.23 0.52
N THR A 6 -28.10 -4.92 1.11
CA THR A 6 -27.34 -4.44 2.27
C THR A 6 -26.12 -3.65 1.76
N THR A 7 -26.24 -2.33 1.78
CA THR A 7 -25.14 -1.39 1.55
C THR A 7 -24.20 -1.41 2.75
N ILE A 8 -22.98 -1.92 2.58
CA ILE A 8 -21.91 -1.83 3.59
C ILE A 8 -21.18 -0.50 3.41
N LEU A 9 -21.41 0.43 4.34
CA LEU A 9 -20.63 1.66 4.49
C LEU A 9 -19.30 1.34 5.18
N VAL A 10 -18.19 1.41 4.44
CA VAL A 10 -16.84 1.38 5.00
C VAL A 10 -16.46 2.80 5.39
N ALA A 11 -16.53 3.10 6.69
CA ALA A 11 -16.01 4.33 7.26
C ALA A 11 -14.48 4.28 7.27
N VAL A 12 -13.84 5.01 6.37
CA VAL A 12 -12.39 5.25 6.40
C VAL A 12 -12.12 6.33 7.45
N GLY A 13 -11.79 5.91 8.67
CA GLY A 13 -11.29 6.78 9.72
C GLY A 13 -9.87 7.23 9.41
N ALA A 14 -9.70 8.54 9.20
CA ALA A 14 -8.42 9.18 8.97
C ALA A 14 -7.54 9.11 10.23
N LEU A 15 -6.38 8.45 10.13
CA LEU A 15 -5.31 8.50 11.11
C LEU A 15 -4.52 9.81 10.91
N LEU A 16 -4.84 10.82 11.72
CA LEU A 16 -4.01 12.00 11.92
C LEU A 16 -2.84 11.63 12.84
N VAL A 17 -1.71 11.28 12.24
CA VAL A 17 -0.41 11.27 12.93
C VAL A 17 0.31 12.56 12.57
N GLY A 18 0.27 13.53 13.48
CA GLY A 18 1.00 14.79 13.38
C GLY A 18 1.25 15.34 14.77
N GLY A 19 2.53 15.45 15.15
CA GLY A 19 2.94 16.02 16.43
C GLY A 19 4.35 15.57 16.83
N VAL A 20 5.35 16.04 16.09
CA VAL A 20 6.77 15.87 16.47
C VAL A 20 7.06 16.78 17.66
N ALA A 21 7.64 16.20 18.72
CA ALA A 21 8.04 16.89 19.94
C ALA A 21 9.25 17.82 19.67
N THR A 22 9.14 19.09 20.01
CA THR A 22 10.28 19.99 20.20
C THR A 22 10.63 20.04 21.68
N ALA A 23 11.72 19.39 22.07
CA ALA A 23 12.27 19.51 23.42
C ALA A 23 13.03 20.84 23.55
N ALA A 24 12.52 21.73 24.39
CA ALA A 24 13.23 22.91 24.86
C ALA A 24 14.22 22.49 25.95
N PHE A 25 15.52 22.64 25.69
CA PHE A 25 16.55 22.49 26.71
C PHE A 25 16.58 23.76 27.58
N MET A 26 16.01 23.67 28.78
CA MET A 26 16.24 24.65 29.85
C MET A 26 17.39 24.13 30.72
N LYS A 27 18.54 24.80 30.67
CA LYS A 27 19.65 24.60 31.62
C LYS A 27 19.84 25.89 32.43
N SER A 28 19.10 26.00 33.53
CA SER A 28 19.31 27.00 34.56
C SER A 28 20.38 26.52 35.53
N GLY A 29 21.62 26.97 35.33
CA GLY A 29 22.69 26.83 36.30
C GLY A 29 22.94 28.17 36.98
N ASN A 30 22.44 28.34 38.20
CA ASN A 30 22.83 29.41 39.10
C ASN A 30 24.33 29.30 39.43
N LYS A 31 25.09 30.36 39.20
CA LYS A 31 26.25 30.70 40.03
C LYS A 31 26.60 32.18 39.92
N SER A 32 26.47 32.86 41.05
CA SER A 32 26.84 34.26 41.31
C SER A 32 28.32 34.53 41.03
N PRO A 33 28.73 35.77 40.70
CA PRO A 33 30.10 36.22 40.89
C PRO A 33 30.26 36.72 42.32
N GLU A 34 31.08 36.03 43.11
CA GLU A 34 31.64 36.57 44.35
C GLU A 34 32.96 37.27 44.00
N LEU A 35 32.95 38.60 44.11
CA LEU A 35 34.16 39.40 44.24
C LEU A 35 34.72 39.15 45.65
N ALA A 36 35.92 38.58 45.73
CA ALA A 36 36.74 38.68 46.92
C ALA A 36 38.22 38.83 46.51
N ALA A 37 38.80 39.91 47.00
CA ALA A 37 40.19 40.29 46.83
C ALA A 37 41.15 39.36 47.59
N SER A 38 42.41 39.33 47.16
CA SER A 38 43.54 39.47 48.09
C SER A 38 44.78 39.92 47.34
N SER A 39 45.36 40.98 47.88
CA SER A 39 46.66 41.55 47.58
C SER A 39 47.77 40.62 48.07
N GLU A 40 48.92 40.60 47.38
CA GLU A 40 50.21 40.53 48.07
C GLU A 40 51.21 41.52 47.44
N THR A 41 51.96 42.13 48.35
CA THR A 41 52.89 43.25 48.19
C THR A 41 54.33 42.75 48.33
N SER A 42 55.27 43.31 47.55
CA SER A 42 56.67 43.66 47.90
C SER A 42 57.48 43.81 46.60
N ALA A 43 58.45 44.70 46.39
CA ALA A 43 58.97 45.94 46.98
C ALA A 43 59.92 46.54 45.88
N PRO A 44 60.42 47.79 46.00
CA PRO A 44 61.05 48.53 44.89
C PRO A 44 62.58 48.43 44.86
N LEU A 45 63.19 48.52 43.67
CA LEU A 45 64.61 48.86 43.46
C LEU A 45 64.80 49.59 42.12
N ASP A 46 65.06 50.90 42.19
CA ASP A 46 65.93 51.66 41.28
C ASP A 46 67.21 51.99 42.11
N PRO A 47 68.42 52.28 41.55
CA PRO A 47 68.67 52.89 40.24
C PRO A 47 69.94 52.40 39.48
N ASP A 48 70.12 52.90 38.26
CA ASP A 48 71.39 53.09 37.52
C ASP A 48 72.25 51.87 37.13
N ALA A 49 72.11 51.48 35.84
CA ALA A 49 73.26 51.04 35.04
C ALA A 49 73.10 51.56 33.61
N ILE A 50 73.81 52.65 33.31
CA ILE A 50 74.11 53.10 31.95
C ILE A 50 75.03 52.05 31.33
N GLY A 51 74.57 51.45 30.23
CA GLY A 51 75.35 50.64 29.32
C GLY A 51 74.96 51.03 27.90
N ASP A 52 75.69 52.00 27.36
CA ASP A 52 75.72 52.35 25.95
C ASP A 52 76.24 51.15 25.16
N ASP A 53 75.36 50.54 24.37
CA ASP A 53 75.77 49.74 23.22
C ASP A 53 74.75 49.96 22.10
N SER A 54 75.09 50.96 21.28
CA SER A 54 74.56 51.15 19.95
C SER A 54 74.87 49.92 19.09
N ALA A 55 73.97 48.93 19.11
CA ALA A 55 74.02 47.77 18.23
C ALA A 55 72.97 47.90 17.12
N LEU A 56 73.44 48.49 16.03
CA LEU A 56 73.07 48.21 14.64
C LEU A 56 71.58 47.97 14.34
N ASP A 57 71.00 49.01 13.77
CA ASP A 57 69.97 49.00 12.74
C ASP A 57 70.01 47.73 11.87
N ASN A 58 69.27 46.72 12.29
CA ASN A 58 68.83 45.63 11.44
C ASN A 58 67.32 45.59 11.56
N GLN A 59 66.70 46.69 11.14
CA GLN A 59 65.28 46.78 10.88
C GLN A 59 64.98 45.78 9.76
N ILE A 60 64.72 44.52 10.14
CA ILE A 60 64.02 43.57 9.28
C ILE A 60 62.81 44.35 8.78
N PRO A 61 62.59 44.49 7.46
CA PRO A 61 61.35 45.06 6.98
C PRO A 61 60.26 44.20 7.62
N THR A 62 59.56 44.79 8.59
CA THR A 62 58.30 44.26 9.06
C THR A 62 57.41 44.37 7.85
N ASN A 63 57.43 43.33 7.01
CA ASN A 63 56.35 43.04 6.10
C ASN A 63 55.16 42.83 7.04
N THR A 64 54.53 43.94 7.41
CA THR A 64 53.34 43.98 8.23
C THR A 64 52.34 43.16 7.45
N LEU A 65 52.12 41.92 7.89
CA LEU A 65 51.08 41.07 7.30
C LEU A 65 49.78 41.83 7.52
N GLN A 66 49.29 42.44 6.45
CA GLN A 66 48.05 43.18 6.44
C GLN A 66 46.91 42.18 6.37
N TYR A 67 45.84 42.48 7.07
CA TYR A 67 44.67 41.63 7.11
C TYR A 67 43.42 42.45 6.83
N ALA A 68 42.54 41.89 6.02
CA ALA A 68 41.19 42.37 5.85
C ALA A 68 40.26 41.64 6.82
N ASP A 69 39.37 42.37 7.49
CA ASP A 69 38.35 41.77 8.36
C ASP A 69 37.21 41.20 7.49
N VAL A 70 36.83 39.94 7.69
CA VAL A 70 35.68 39.34 7.02
C VAL A 70 34.40 39.81 7.69
N ILE A 71 33.50 40.41 6.90
CA ILE A 71 32.23 40.95 7.39
C ILE A 71 31.08 39.98 7.12
N LYS A 72 31.06 39.33 5.94
CA LYS A 72 29.96 38.43 5.54
C LYS A 72 30.48 37.30 4.65
N VAL A 73 29.94 36.10 4.85
CA VAL A 73 30.24 34.92 4.02
C VAL A 73 28.91 34.32 3.53
N ASN A 74 28.65 34.42 2.22
CA ASN A 74 27.46 33.82 1.60
C ASN A 74 27.86 32.62 0.75
N PRO A 75 27.35 31.41 1.04
CA PRO A 75 27.58 30.27 0.16
C PRO A 75 26.90 30.50 -1.19
N VAL A 76 27.58 30.09 -2.25
CA VAL A 76 27.03 30.06 -3.60
C VAL A 76 26.75 28.63 -3.97
N THR A 77 25.49 28.34 -4.27
CA THR A 77 25.03 27.01 -4.62
C THR A 77 24.78 26.87 -6.11
N SER A 78 25.00 25.66 -6.62
CA SER A 78 24.61 25.26 -7.96
C SER A 78 23.67 24.06 -7.86
N THR A 79 22.54 24.16 -8.57
CA THR A 79 21.56 23.08 -8.60
C THR A 79 22.02 22.00 -9.58
N GLU A 80 22.19 20.79 -9.08
CA GLU A 80 22.53 19.61 -9.88
C GLU A 80 21.53 18.47 -9.66
N LYS A 81 21.47 17.52 -10.62
CA LYS A 81 20.59 16.35 -10.50
C LYS A 81 21.21 15.34 -9.55
N LEU A 82 20.47 14.97 -8.52
CA LEU A 82 20.87 13.92 -7.58
C LEU A 82 20.41 12.55 -8.10
N TYR A 83 21.34 11.61 -8.15
CA TYR A 83 21.06 10.22 -8.52
C TYR A 83 21.37 9.28 -7.36
N ALA A 84 20.64 8.18 -7.30
CA ALA A 84 20.92 7.06 -6.42
C ALA A 84 21.08 5.76 -7.22
N THR A 85 21.87 4.84 -6.66
CA THR A 85 22.10 3.51 -7.25
C THR A 85 21.02 2.56 -6.79
N VAL A 86 20.39 1.84 -7.72
CA VAL A 86 19.36 0.85 -7.38
C VAL A 86 20.04 -0.43 -6.89
N ILE A 87 19.66 -0.88 -5.70
CA ILE A 87 20.19 -2.11 -5.09
C ILE A 87 19.13 -3.21 -5.00
N GLY A 88 17.84 -2.90 -5.15
CA GLY A 88 16.76 -3.89 -5.19
C GLY A 88 15.50 -3.37 -5.89
N SER A 89 14.76 -4.26 -6.53
CA SER A 89 13.48 -3.94 -7.18
C SER A 89 12.49 -5.10 -7.03
N GLU A 90 11.42 -4.88 -6.27
CA GLU A 90 10.37 -5.87 -6.04
C GLU A 90 9.10 -5.47 -6.79
N PRO A 91 8.55 -6.32 -7.68
CA PRO A 91 7.32 -6.01 -8.40
C PRO A 91 6.11 -6.07 -7.46
N VAL A 92 5.25 -5.08 -7.56
CA VAL A 92 3.98 -5.02 -6.82
C VAL A 92 2.88 -5.46 -7.77
N ARG A 93 2.17 -6.51 -7.37
CA ARG A 93 1.10 -7.12 -8.17
C ARG A 93 -0.27 -6.78 -7.60
N GLU A 94 -1.21 -6.57 -8.50
CA GLU A 94 -2.63 -6.46 -8.19
C GLU A 94 -3.34 -7.65 -8.85
N THR A 95 -4.18 -8.33 -8.08
CA THR A 95 -5.00 -9.45 -8.56
C THR A 95 -6.45 -9.01 -8.62
N THR A 96 -7.07 -9.19 -9.77
CA THR A 96 -8.50 -8.97 -9.97
C THR A 96 -9.16 -10.31 -10.22
N SER A 97 -10.17 -10.64 -9.41
CA SER A 97 -10.98 -11.85 -9.58
C SER A 97 -12.34 -11.46 -10.14
N THR A 98 -12.75 -12.11 -11.23
CA THR A 98 -14.07 -11.94 -11.84
C THR A 98 -14.85 -13.23 -11.70
N VAL A 99 -16.07 -13.14 -11.17
CA VAL A 99 -16.98 -14.27 -11.03
C VAL A 99 -17.99 -14.22 -12.17
N THR A 100 -18.01 -15.26 -12.99
CA THR A 100 -18.96 -15.38 -14.11
C THR A 100 -19.91 -16.55 -13.83
N PRO A 101 -21.23 -16.31 -13.75
CA PRO A 101 -22.20 -17.39 -13.62
C PRO A 101 -22.23 -18.18 -14.94
N ARG A 102 -22.12 -19.50 -14.85
CA ARG A 102 -22.33 -20.43 -15.96
C ARG A 102 -23.45 -21.39 -15.58
N GLU A 103 -24.33 -21.65 -16.54
CA GLU A 103 -25.40 -22.63 -16.36
C GLU A 103 -24.86 -24.01 -16.70
N VAL A 104 -24.92 -24.93 -15.74
CA VAL A 104 -24.56 -26.33 -15.92
C VAL A 104 -25.84 -27.13 -15.90
N CYS A 105 -26.18 -27.73 -17.03
CA CYS A 105 -27.35 -28.59 -17.18
C CYS A 105 -26.95 -30.05 -17.20
N GLU A 106 -27.63 -30.86 -16.39
CA GLU A 106 -27.49 -32.31 -16.35
C GLU A 106 -28.84 -32.98 -16.63
N ASP A 107 -28.81 -34.03 -17.46
CA ASP A 107 -29.99 -34.84 -17.73
C ASP A 107 -30.11 -35.89 -16.62
N VAL A 108 -31.11 -35.75 -15.75
CA VAL A 108 -31.37 -36.68 -14.65
C VAL A 108 -32.61 -37.51 -14.95
N VAL A 109 -32.56 -38.79 -14.59
CA VAL A 109 -33.72 -39.69 -14.72
C VAL A 109 -34.56 -39.58 -13.46
N VAL A 110 -35.71 -38.91 -13.56
CA VAL A 110 -36.68 -38.82 -12.48
C VAL A 110 -37.75 -39.90 -12.64
N GLN A 111 -38.20 -40.46 -11.52
CA GLN A 111 -39.30 -41.41 -11.49
C GLN A 111 -40.57 -40.65 -11.11
N GLU A 112 -41.47 -40.47 -12.07
CA GLU A 112 -42.77 -39.84 -11.82
C GLU A 112 -43.85 -40.92 -11.76
N ARG A 113 -44.67 -40.86 -10.71
CA ARG A 113 -45.90 -41.67 -10.62
C ARG A 113 -47.00 -40.88 -11.29
N LEU A 114 -47.42 -41.34 -12.47
CA LEU A 114 -48.54 -40.75 -13.20
C LEU A 114 -49.80 -40.75 -12.30
N PRO A 115 -50.62 -39.68 -12.35
CA PRO A 115 -51.87 -39.66 -11.61
C PRO A 115 -52.74 -40.84 -12.03
N GLU A 116 -53.27 -41.55 -11.03
CA GLU A 116 -54.20 -42.66 -11.23
C GLU A 116 -55.34 -42.15 -12.13
N ARG A 117 -55.50 -42.74 -13.32
CA ARG A 117 -56.75 -42.53 -14.05
C ARG A 117 -57.79 -43.30 -13.27
N ASP A 118 -58.57 -42.58 -12.46
CA ASP A 118 -59.73 -43.12 -11.78
C ASP A 118 -60.48 -44.01 -12.77
N GLY A 119 -60.45 -45.30 -12.47
CA GLY A 119 -61.05 -46.35 -13.28
C GLY A 119 -62.47 -45.95 -13.56
N ASN A 120 -62.77 -45.81 -14.85
CA ASN A 120 -64.06 -45.47 -15.40
C ASN A 120 -65.20 -46.17 -14.63
N VAL A 121 -65.83 -45.45 -13.70
CA VAL A 121 -67.03 -45.90 -12.96
C VAL A 121 -68.14 -46.32 -13.93
N GLY A 122 -68.07 -45.87 -15.20
CA GLY A 122 -68.95 -46.31 -16.29
C GLY A 122 -68.83 -47.80 -16.67
N GLY A 123 -67.69 -48.46 -16.47
CA GLY A 123 -67.52 -49.88 -16.83
C GLY A 123 -68.34 -50.82 -15.95
N THR A 124 -68.41 -50.53 -14.66
CA THR A 124 -69.16 -51.31 -13.67
C THR A 124 -70.67 -51.11 -13.82
N VAL A 125 -71.09 -49.89 -14.18
CA VAL A 125 -72.51 -49.60 -14.44
C VAL A 125 -72.99 -50.27 -15.74
N ALA A 126 -72.17 -50.27 -16.80
CA ALA A 126 -72.52 -50.93 -18.06
C ALA A 126 -72.64 -52.46 -17.92
N GLY A 127 -71.73 -53.10 -17.18
CA GLY A 127 -71.76 -54.55 -16.92
C GLY A 127 -73.01 -55.00 -16.16
N ALA A 128 -73.46 -54.20 -15.18
CA ALA A 128 -74.68 -54.48 -14.42
C ALA A 128 -75.95 -54.37 -15.28
N VAL A 129 -76.01 -53.39 -16.20
CA VAL A 129 -77.14 -53.22 -17.11
C VAL A 129 -77.21 -54.37 -18.13
N ILE A 130 -76.06 -54.74 -18.73
CA ILE A 130 -76.00 -55.84 -19.70
C ILE A 130 -76.33 -57.19 -19.04
N GLY A 131 -75.79 -57.46 -17.85
CA GLY A 131 -76.08 -58.68 -17.08
C GLY A 131 -77.53 -58.77 -16.60
N GLY A 132 -78.13 -57.64 -16.21
CA GLY A 132 -79.53 -57.57 -15.80
C GLY A 132 -80.52 -57.80 -16.95
N LEU A 133 -80.20 -57.30 -18.14
CA LEU A 133 -81.04 -57.45 -19.34
C LEU A 133 -80.98 -58.88 -19.92
N LEU A 134 -79.80 -59.50 -19.95
CA LEU A 134 -79.65 -60.88 -20.41
C LEU A 134 -80.29 -61.90 -19.44
N GLY A 135 -80.22 -61.65 -18.13
CA GLY A 135 -80.84 -62.50 -17.10
C GLY A 135 -82.37 -62.55 -17.14
N ASN A 136 -83.03 -61.55 -17.74
CA ASN A 136 -84.50 -61.50 -17.85
C ASN A 136 -85.07 -62.33 -19.01
N GLN A 137 -84.22 -62.81 -19.94
CA GLN A 137 -84.67 -63.59 -21.11
C GLN A 137 -84.66 -65.10 -20.89
N VAL A 138 -83.97 -65.59 -19.85
CA VAL A 138 -83.83 -67.02 -19.55
C VAL A 138 -84.77 -67.40 -18.40
N GLY A 139 -86.07 -67.50 -18.66
CA GLY A 139 -87.03 -68.10 -17.72
C GLY A 139 -88.45 -67.52 -17.76
N SER A 140 -89.47 -68.39 -17.80
CA SER A 140 -90.88 -68.01 -17.71
C SER A 140 -91.42 -68.15 -16.29
N GLY A 141 -92.11 -67.12 -15.77
CA GLY A 141 -92.76 -67.13 -14.45
C GLY A 141 -92.12 -66.20 -13.40
N SER A 142 -92.50 -66.31 -12.13
CA SER A 142 -92.00 -65.49 -11.01
C SER A 142 -90.48 -65.67 -10.73
N GLY A 143 -89.87 -66.73 -11.27
CA GLY A 143 -88.43 -66.98 -11.19
C GLY A 143 -87.54 -65.97 -11.90
N LYS A 144 -88.07 -65.22 -12.89
CA LYS A 144 -87.30 -64.22 -13.65
C LYS A 144 -86.80 -63.06 -12.80
N LYS A 145 -87.61 -62.60 -11.84
CA LYS A 145 -87.25 -61.48 -10.94
C LYS A 145 -86.11 -61.88 -9.99
N ALA A 146 -86.12 -63.11 -9.50
CA ALA A 146 -85.06 -63.62 -8.64
C ALA A 146 -83.73 -63.77 -9.41
N ALA A 147 -83.79 -64.27 -10.66
CA ALA A 147 -82.61 -64.43 -11.51
C ALA A 147 -81.92 -63.10 -11.86
N THR A 148 -82.69 -62.05 -12.20
CA THR A 148 -82.12 -60.71 -12.47
C THR A 148 -81.42 -60.12 -11.26
N VAL A 149 -82.04 -60.21 -10.06
CA VAL A 149 -81.44 -59.69 -8.82
C VAL A 149 -80.18 -60.48 -8.44
N ALA A 150 -80.21 -61.80 -8.59
CA ALA A 150 -79.05 -62.65 -8.36
C ALA A 150 -77.90 -62.37 -9.35
N GLY A 151 -78.20 -62.18 -10.63
CA GLY A 151 -77.22 -61.85 -11.67
C GLY A 151 -76.55 -60.48 -11.46
N ALA A 152 -77.31 -59.47 -11.01
CA ALA A 152 -76.76 -58.15 -10.71
C ALA A 152 -75.82 -58.17 -9.48
N VAL A 153 -76.20 -58.92 -8.43
CA VAL A 153 -75.37 -59.06 -7.21
C VAL A 153 -74.11 -59.89 -7.49
N ALA A 154 -74.23 -60.98 -8.26
CA ALA A 154 -73.08 -61.79 -8.67
C ALA A 154 -72.14 -61.03 -9.62
N GLY A 155 -72.68 -60.30 -10.59
CA GLY A 155 -71.90 -59.46 -11.51
C GLY A 155 -71.20 -58.30 -10.79
N GLY A 156 -71.87 -57.67 -9.82
CA GLY A 156 -71.28 -56.60 -8.99
C GLY A 156 -70.18 -57.09 -8.05
N ALA A 157 -70.33 -58.29 -7.47
CA ALA A 157 -69.33 -58.87 -6.56
C ALA A 157 -68.03 -59.27 -7.28
N ILE A 158 -68.12 -59.72 -8.54
CA ILE A 158 -66.95 -60.05 -9.37
C ILE A 158 -66.24 -58.76 -9.85
N GLY A 159 -67.00 -57.72 -10.22
CA GLY A 159 -66.44 -56.43 -10.62
C GLY A 159 -65.60 -55.75 -9.53
N ASN A 160 -66.05 -55.81 -8.27
CA ASN A 160 -65.34 -55.21 -7.12
C ASN A 160 -64.03 -55.94 -6.74
N LYS A 161 -63.77 -57.12 -7.32
CA LYS A 161 -62.55 -57.89 -7.06
C LYS A 161 -61.46 -57.67 -8.12
N VAL A 162 -61.86 -57.25 -9.33
CA VAL A 162 -60.95 -56.84 -10.40
C VAL A 162 -60.36 -55.45 -10.14
N ASP A 163 -61.10 -54.57 -9.48
CA ASP A 163 -60.66 -53.19 -9.19
C ASP A 163 -59.57 -53.12 -8.09
N LYS A 164 -59.47 -54.15 -7.25
CA LYS A 164 -58.50 -54.19 -6.13
C LYS A 164 -57.05 -54.48 -6.56
N ASN A 165 -56.84 -54.83 -7.83
CA ASN A 165 -55.51 -55.04 -8.41
C ASN A 165 -55.11 -53.89 -9.35
N HIS A 166 -55.69 -52.69 -9.20
CA HIS A 166 -55.09 -51.50 -9.80
C HIS A 166 -53.78 -51.22 -9.06
N VAL A 167 -52.70 -51.78 -9.60
CA VAL A 167 -51.33 -51.47 -9.19
C VAL A 167 -51.13 -49.99 -9.49
N GLY A 168 -51.20 -49.19 -8.43
CA GLY A 168 -51.18 -47.74 -8.52
C GLY A 168 -50.01 -47.22 -9.35
N GLY A 169 -50.33 -46.23 -10.18
CA GLY A 169 -49.45 -45.40 -10.99
C GLY A 169 -48.23 -46.10 -11.57
N ARG A 170 -48.32 -46.54 -12.83
CA ARG A 170 -47.15 -47.00 -13.61
C ARG A 170 -46.01 -45.99 -13.42
N VAL A 171 -44.95 -46.41 -12.74
CA VAL A 171 -43.74 -45.59 -12.55
C VAL A 171 -43.11 -45.45 -13.93
N VAL A 172 -43.14 -44.23 -14.46
CA VAL A 172 -42.49 -43.91 -15.73
C VAL A 172 -41.23 -43.14 -15.43
N THR A 173 -40.14 -43.58 -16.05
CA THR A 173 -38.88 -42.85 -16.03
C THR A 173 -38.97 -41.73 -17.06
N ARG A 174 -38.79 -40.49 -16.62
CA ARG A 174 -38.67 -39.34 -17.49
C ARG A 174 -37.27 -38.74 -17.33
N THR A 175 -36.62 -38.43 -18.45
CA THR A 175 -35.39 -37.65 -18.42
C THR A 175 -35.78 -36.18 -18.27
N GLU A 176 -35.32 -35.55 -17.21
CA GLU A 176 -35.53 -34.12 -16.94
C GLU A 176 -34.18 -33.40 -16.98
N ARG A 177 -34.13 -32.28 -17.70
CA ARG A 177 -32.96 -31.41 -17.77
C ARG A 177 -32.96 -30.53 -16.53
N GLN A 178 -32.08 -30.80 -15.58
CA GLN A 178 -31.90 -29.95 -14.41
C GLN A 178 -30.70 -29.03 -14.64
N CYS A 179 -30.95 -27.73 -14.68
CA CYS A 179 -29.91 -26.72 -14.82
C CYS A 179 -29.68 -26.02 -13.49
N ARG A 180 -28.40 -25.86 -13.11
CA ARG A 180 -27.99 -25.07 -11.96
C ARG A 180 -26.93 -24.05 -12.37
N THR A 181 -26.97 -22.88 -11.75
CA THR A 181 -25.92 -21.87 -11.96
C THR A 181 -24.73 -22.21 -11.08
N GLU A 182 -23.59 -22.45 -11.71
CA GLU A 182 -22.30 -22.54 -11.04
C GLU A 182 -21.50 -21.26 -11.29
N ASN A 183 -20.78 -20.79 -10.27
CA ASN A 183 -19.90 -19.63 -10.40
C ASN A 183 -18.52 -20.10 -10.84
N ALA A 184 -18.06 -19.63 -12.00
CA ALA A 184 -16.68 -19.79 -12.42
C ALA A 184 -15.87 -18.55 -12.00
N THR A 185 -14.78 -18.73 -11.27
CA THR A 185 -13.88 -17.65 -10.87
C THR A 185 -12.70 -17.60 -11.84
N SER A 186 -12.45 -16.44 -12.43
CA SER A 186 -11.26 -16.15 -13.22
C SER A 186 -10.41 -15.12 -12.49
N GLU A 187 -9.13 -15.42 -12.30
CA GLU A 187 -8.16 -14.50 -11.67
C GLU A 187 -7.19 -13.96 -12.72
N SER A 188 -6.90 -12.67 -12.66
CA SER A 188 -5.86 -12.04 -13.47
C SER A 188 -4.97 -11.22 -12.56
N SER A 189 -3.64 -11.40 -12.68
CA SER A 189 -2.65 -10.67 -11.91
C SER A 189 -1.77 -9.85 -12.84
N ARG A 190 -1.57 -8.57 -12.52
CA ARG A 190 -0.68 -7.68 -13.27
C ARG A 190 0.22 -6.89 -12.34
N VAL A 191 1.42 -6.57 -12.81
CA VAL A 191 2.34 -5.69 -12.09
C VAL A 191 1.84 -4.25 -12.22
N THR A 192 1.58 -3.60 -11.08
CA THR A 192 1.10 -2.21 -11.01
C THR A 192 2.18 -1.22 -10.61
N GLY A 193 3.32 -1.71 -10.12
CA GLY A 193 4.47 -0.88 -9.78
C GLY A 193 5.63 -1.71 -9.22
N TYR A 194 6.62 -1.01 -8.68
CA TYR A 194 7.82 -1.58 -8.10
C TYR A 194 8.14 -0.86 -6.79
N ASN A 195 8.43 -1.63 -5.74
CA ASN A 195 9.10 -1.11 -4.55
C ASN A 195 10.62 -1.19 -4.82
N VAL A 196 11.28 -0.05 -4.81
CA VAL A 196 12.68 0.10 -5.21
C VAL A 196 13.50 0.48 -4.00
N THR A 197 14.53 -0.31 -3.72
CA THR A 197 15.53 -0.01 -2.69
C THR A 197 16.76 0.57 -3.37
N TYR A 198 17.25 1.70 -2.87
CA TYR A 198 18.35 2.45 -3.47
C TYR A 198 19.35 2.92 -2.43
N ARG A 199 20.60 3.14 -2.87
CA ARG A 199 21.69 3.71 -2.10
C ARG A 199 22.02 5.11 -2.60
N ASN A 200 22.02 6.07 -1.68
CA ASN A 200 22.41 7.46 -1.91
C ASN A 200 23.94 7.62 -2.01
N PRO A 201 24.45 8.73 -2.58
CA PRO A 201 25.89 9.00 -2.63
C PRO A 201 26.56 9.09 -1.26
N ASP A 202 25.82 9.49 -0.22
CA ASP A 202 26.29 9.52 1.18
C ASP A 202 26.34 8.12 1.84
N GLY A 203 25.98 7.06 1.11
CA GLY A 203 25.94 5.68 1.58
C GLY A 203 24.64 5.27 2.29
N SER A 204 23.75 6.23 2.60
CA SER A 204 22.45 5.92 3.18
C SER A 204 21.57 5.14 2.21
N THR A 205 20.63 4.35 2.73
CA THR A 205 19.71 3.54 1.93
C THR A 205 18.28 4.03 2.12
N GLY A 206 17.53 4.09 1.03
CA GLY A 206 16.12 4.47 1.03
C GLY A 206 15.27 3.51 0.20
N THR A 207 13.95 3.65 0.33
CA THR A 207 12.97 2.93 -0.47
C THR A 207 12.00 3.90 -1.13
N MET A 208 11.59 3.64 -2.35
CA MET A 208 10.51 4.40 -3.01
C MET A 208 9.64 3.50 -3.89
N ARG A 209 8.43 3.98 -4.19
CA ARG A 209 7.51 3.30 -5.10
C ARG A 209 7.59 3.92 -6.50
N MET A 210 7.73 3.08 -7.51
CA MET A 210 7.78 3.49 -8.92
C MET A 210 6.68 2.80 -9.71
N ALA A 211 6.13 3.47 -10.72
CA ALA A 211 5.13 2.86 -11.61
C ALA A 211 5.78 1.89 -12.61
N GLY A 212 6.99 2.20 -13.09
CA GLY A 212 7.76 1.39 -14.03
C GLY A 212 8.92 0.66 -13.37
N LYS A 213 9.47 -0.33 -14.08
CA LYS A 213 10.66 -1.07 -13.62
C LYS A 213 11.86 -0.11 -13.58
N PRO A 214 12.60 -0.02 -12.45
CA PRO A 214 13.77 0.85 -12.38
C PRO A 214 14.91 0.32 -13.26
N GLY A 215 15.79 1.25 -13.67
CA GLY A 215 17.10 0.91 -14.22
C GLY A 215 18.14 0.67 -13.11
N THR A 216 19.42 0.83 -13.44
CA THR A 216 20.53 0.74 -12.46
C THR A 216 20.66 1.97 -11.57
N ARG A 217 20.10 3.11 -11.99
CA ARG A 217 20.08 4.37 -11.24
C ARG A 217 18.73 5.06 -11.36
N ILE A 218 18.38 5.82 -10.33
CA ILE A 218 17.16 6.63 -10.27
C ILE A 218 17.51 8.08 -9.97
N ALA A 219 16.76 9.02 -10.54
CA ALA A 219 16.86 10.42 -10.19
C ALA A 219 16.03 10.67 -8.92
N LEU A 220 16.65 11.28 -7.91
CA LEU A 220 15.98 11.70 -6.68
C LEU A 220 15.47 13.13 -6.74
N GLY A 221 15.76 13.84 -7.83
CA GLY A 221 15.40 15.23 -8.05
C GLY A 221 16.65 16.10 -8.17
N ASN A 222 16.56 17.31 -7.66
CA ASN A 222 17.64 18.28 -7.67
C ASN A 222 18.19 18.46 -6.26
N THR A 223 19.49 18.73 -6.16
CA THR A 223 20.16 19.10 -4.93
C THR A 223 21.03 20.32 -5.19
N ASP A 224 21.22 21.14 -4.16
CA ASP A 224 22.07 22.32 -4.22
C ASP A 224 23.44 21.98 -3.65
N LYS A 225 24.46 22.05 -4.52
CA LYS A 225 25.85 21.86 -4.13
C LYS A 225 26.52 23.21 -3.95
N VAL A 226 27.19 23.43 -2.82
CA VAL A 226 28.01 24.64 -2.62
C VAL A 226 29.22 24.56 -3.56
N VAL A 227 29.36 25.56 -4.41
CA VAL A 227 30.44 25.66 -5.41
C VAL A 227 31.42 26.79 -5.11
N GLY A 228 31.14 27.60 -4.09
CA GLY A 228 32.03 28.68 -3.64
C GLY A 228 31.36 29.58 -2.61
N TYR A 229 32.02 30.67 -2.27
CA TYR A 229 31.59 31.62 -1.26
C TYR A 229 31.83 33.05 -1.73
N ASP A 230 30.79 33.89 -1.67
CA ASP A 230 30.93 35.34 -1.76
C ASP A 230 31.31 35.88 -0.38
N VAL A 231 32.54 36.35 -0.25
CA VAL A 231 33.09 36.87 1.00
C VAL A 231 33.22 38.39 0.90
N THR A 232 32.41 39.09 1.68
CA THR A 232 32.52 40.52 1.88
C THR A 232 33.52 40.79 2.99
N TYR A 233 34.59 41.52 2.69
CA TYR A 233 35.65 41.90 3.61
C TYR A 233 35.79 43.41 3.68
N ARG A 234 36.36 43.90 4.78
CA ARG A 234 36.71 45.30 4.98
C ARG A 234 38.22 45.45 5.09
N PHE A 235 38.78 46.29 4.25
CA PHE A 235 40.20 46.63 4.25
C PHE A 235 40.33 48.15 4.04
N ASP A 236 41.14 48.82 4.87
CA ASP A 236 41.29 50.29 4.87
C ASP A 236 39.97 51.07 4.92
N GLY A 237 38.99 50.56 5.66
CA GLY A 237 37.67 51.17 5.82
C GLY A 237 36.72 50.99 4.61
N GLN A 238 37.17 50.33 3.54
CA GLN A 238 36.35 50.01 2.37
C GLN A 238 35.88 48.56 2.39
N GLU A 239 34.61 48.35 2.05
CA GLU A 239 34.05 47.00 1.90
C GLU A 239 34.14 46.53 0.45
N ASN A 240 34.67 45.34 0.25
CA ASN A 240 34.82 44.69 -1.04
C ASN A 240 34.33 43.24 -0.96
N THR A 241 33.91 42.66 -2.09
CA THR A 241 33.48 41.26 -2.15
C THR A 241 34.36 40.47 -3.10
N ILE A 242 34.83 39.31 -2.66
CA ILE A 242 35.62 38.37 -3.45
C ILE A 242 34.94 37.00 -3.48
N ARG A 243 35.09 36.29 -4.60
CA ARG A 243 34.65 34.91 -4.75
C ARG A 243 35.79 33.98 -4.32
N LEU A 244 35.52 33.13 -3.34
CA LEU A 244 36.42 32.05 -2.91
C LEU A 244 35.83 30.69 -3.31
N ASP A 245 36.68 29.71 -3.59
CA ASP A 245 36.26 28.32 -3.86
C ASP A 245 35.92 27.59 -2.55
N GLU A 246 36.64 27.92 -1.48
CA GLU A 246 36.47 27.32 -0.15
C GLU A 246 35.99 28.35 0.88
N LYS A 247 35.42 27.86 1.98
CA LYS A 247 35.01 28.73 3.08
C LYS A 247 36.28 29.32 3.72
N PRO A 248 36.35 30.64 3.98
CA PRO A 248 37.50 31.22 4.65
C PRO A 248 37.71 30.55 6.01
N ALA A 249 38.96 30.15 6.29
CA ALA A 249 39.32 29.42 7.51
C ALA A 249 39.35 30.32 8.77
N SER A 250 39.36 31.63 8.57
CA SER A 250 39.49 32.67 9.60
C SER A 250 38.56 33.84 9.25
N ASP A 251 38.24 34.64 10.26
CA ASP A 251 37.52 35.91 10.11
C ASP A 251 38.42 37.04 9.58
N ARG A 252 39.66 36.70 9.17
CA ARG A 252 40.62 37.62 8.55
C ARG A 252 41.26 37.00 7.32
N LEU A 253 41.39 37.79 6.26
CA LEU A 253 42.06 37.39 5.02
C LEU A 253 43.40 38.14 4.88
N PRO A 254 44.50 37.44 4.55
CA PRO A 254 45.79 38.09 4.34
C PRO A 254 45.73 38.98 3.08
N VAL A 255 46.41 40.13 3.16
CA VAL A 255 46.56 41.10 2.09
C VAL A 255 48.03 41.19 1.73
N ILE A 256 48.35 40.96 0.46
CA ILE A 256 49.71 41.11 -0.10
C ILE A 256 49.61 42.11 -1.25
N ASP A 257 50.48 43.11 -1.25
CA ASP A 257 50.50 44.20 -2.25
C ASP A 257 49.13 44.90 -2.42
N GLY A 258 48.37 45.04 -1.32
CA GLY A 258 47.05 45.64 -1.31
C GLY A 258 45.93 44.77 -1.90
N GLN A 259 46.22 43.53 -2.29
CA GLN A 259 45.23 42.58 -2.79
C GLN A 259 45.00 41.44 -1.77
N VAL A 260 43.74 41.11 -1.55
CA VAL A 260 43.37 39.96 -0.72
C VAL A 260 43.79 38.67 -1.44
N VAL A 261 44.58 37.86 -0.77
CA VAL A 261 45.05 36.59 -1.31
C VAL A 261 44.02 35.51 -1.02
N THR A 262 43.56 34.84 -2.06
CA THR A 262 42.55 33.77 -1.97
C THR A 262 43.18 32.39 -1.78
N GLN A 263 44.49 32.29 -1.95
CA GLN A 263 45.23 31.04 -1.78
C GLN A 263 45.50 30.82 -0.29
N THR A 264 44.68 29.99 0.34
CA THR A 264 45.17 29.14 1.43
C THR A 264 46.32 28.33 0.85
N ALA A 265 47.57 28.72 1.12
CA ALA A 265 48.70 27.83 0.93
C ALA A 265 48.45 26.62 1.84
N ALA A 266 47.87 25.56 1.26
CA ALA A 266 47.79 24.27 1.91
C ALA A 266 49.23 23.85 2.19
N MET A 267 49.68 24.03 3.43
CA MET A 267 50.89 23.40 3.92
C MET A 267 50.64 21.90 3.90
N SER A 268 50.80 21.30 2.74
CA SER A 268 50.95 19.86 2.57
C SER A 268 52.29 19.53 3.21
N GLY A 269 52.24 19.17 4.49
CA GLY A 269 53.39 18.61 5.19
C GLY A 269 53.88 17.39 4.41
N PRO A 270 55.20 17.20 4.27
CA PRO A 270 55.74 16.07 3.52
C PRO A 270 55.30 14.78 4.23
N GLU A 271 54.56 13.92 3.53
CA GLU A 271 54.41 12.51 3.89
C GLU A 271 55.81 11.90 3.91
N GLN A 272 56.33 11.65 5.12
CA GLN A 272 57.51 10.83 5.33
C GLN A 272 57.07 9.38 5.42
N GLY A 273 57.69 8.53 4.60
CA GLY A 273 57.90 7.10 4.88
C GLY A 273 57.04 6.13 4.10
#